data_AF-A0A239T7L9-F1
#
_entry.id   AF-A0A239T7L9-F1
#
_cell.length_a   1.000
_cell.length_b   1.000
_cell.length_c   1.000
_cell.angle_alpha   90.00
_cell.angle_beta   90.00
_cell.angle_gamma   90.00
#
_symmetry.space_group_name_H-M   'P 1'
#
loop_
_entity.id
_entity.type
_entity.pdbx_description
1 polymer ?
#
loop_
_entity_poly.entity_id
_entity_poly.type
_entity_poly.pdbx_seq_one_letter_code
_entity_poly.pdbx_strand_id
1 'polypeptide(L)'
;MKLFISAIIMILIVALSYLADRKYPQKRIYIIPCGIILLCSVVACTSWITPSNNSPVSEEQRIAILNEQPYFITWYNQHKETINKLDRFCTNYHKIIAEYKNDTISTDETINRLQRLYDESNSFNQTLTDLLPPAELSADNYTLVYEVLEKTRTYSYKINETTRQSIEILIANKNNDVDKKTILNNLNRIYAIEGPIILDINNEVAQVKNNLTIPE
;
A
#
# COMPACT_ATOMS: atom_id res chain seq x y z
N MET A 1 -18.95 20.59 27.69
CA MET A 1 -19.09 21.65 28.73
C MET A 1 -17.76 22.34 29.04
N LYS A 2 -16.67 21.61 29.32
CA LYS A 2 -15.35 22.20 29.64
C LYS A 2 -14.74 23.08 28.52
N LEU A 3 -14.90 22.70 27.25
CA LEU A 3 -14.43 23.48 26.09
C LEU A 3 -15.15 24.83 25.93
N PHE A 4 -16.46 24.88 26.15
CA PHE A 4 -17.24 26.11 26.07
C PHE A 4 -16.87 27.11 27.17
N ILE A 5 -16.62 26.61 28.40
CA ILE A 5 -16.18 27.45 29.51
C ILE A 5 -14.79 28.04 29.24
N SER A 6 -13.87 27.25 28.70
CA SER A 6 -12.52 27.72 28.34
C SER A 6 -12.54 28.80 27.24
N ALA A 7 -13.37 28.64 26.22
CA ALA A 7 -13.51 29.62 25.14
C ALA A 7 -14.08 30.96 25.64
N ILE A 8 -15.07 30.93 26.54
CA ILE A 8 -15.66 32.13 27.14
C ILE A 8 -14.64 32.90 27.98
N ILE A 9 -13.82 32.19 28.76
CA ILE A 9 -12.77 32.79 29.59
C ILE A 9 -11.70 33.47 28.72
N MET A 10 -11.28 32.83 27.62
CA MET A 10 -10.34 33.42 26.66
C MET A 10 -10.87 34.73 26.04
N ILE A 11 -12.13 34.74 25.60
CA ILE A 11 -12.75 35.93 25.02
C ILE A 11 -12.84 37.07 26.05
N LEU A 12 -13.18 36.75 27.30
CA LEU A 12 -13.25 37.73 28.40
C LEU A 12 -11.88 38.36 28.68
N ILE A 13 -10.81 37.57 28.69
CA ILE A 13 -9.43 38.03 28.93
C ILE A 13 -8.99 38.97 27.80
N VAL A 14 -9.29 38.64 26.54
CA VAL A 14 -8.97 39.48 25.38
C VAL A 14 -9.74 40.80 25.43
N ALA A 15 -11.04 40.76 25.77
CA ALA A 15 -11.87 41.95 25.87
C ALA A 15 -11.42 42.91 27.00
N LEU A 16 -11.05 42.37 28.16
CA LEU A 16 -10.51 43.15 29.28
C LEU A 16 -9.14 43.75 28.95
N SER A 17 -8.31 43.00 28.22
CA SER A 17 -7.00 43.49 27.76
C SER A 17 -7.15 44.65 26.78
N TYR A 18 -8.10 44.56 25.85
CA TYR A 18 -8.41 45.62 24.89
C TYR A 18 -8.96 46.89 25.58
N LEU A 19 -9.84 46.73 26.57
CA LEU A 19 -10.37 47.85 27.35
C LEU A 19 -9.31 48.54 28.22
N ALA A 20 -8.39 47.77 28.80
CA ALA A 20 -7.27 48.31 29.57
C ALA A 20 -6.32 49.14 28.69
N ASP A 21 -6.09 48.70 27.46
CA ASP A 21 -5.22 49.37 26.49
C ASP A 21 -5.76 50.75 26.08
N ARG A 22 -7.08 50.85 25.87
CA ARG A 22 -7.75 52.13 25.55
C ARG A 22 -7.61 53.17 26.67
N LYS A 23 -7.43 52.74 27.93
CA LYS A 23 -7.47 53.64 29.10
C LYS A 23 -6.08 54.09 29.56
N TYR A 24 -5.00 53.36 29.22
CA TYR A 24 -3.64 53.65 29.70
C TYR A 24 -2.58 53.48 28.59
N PRO A 25 -2.51 54.40 27.60
CA PRO A 25 -1.76 54.21 26.35
C PRO A 25 -0.23 54.32 26.46
N GLN A 26 0.36 54.45 27.66
CA GLN A 26 1.76 54.85 27.79
C GLN A 26 2.66 54.02 28.73
N LYS A 27 2.24 52.82 29.15
CA LYS A 27 3.16 51.87 29.80
C LYS A 27 2.95 50.47 29.21
N ARG A 28 4.06 49.72 29.09
CA ARG A 28 4.18 48.36 28.53
C ARG A 28 3.31 47.32 29.27
N ILE A 29 1.99 47.49 29.27
CA ILE A 29 1.02 46.67 30.02
C ILE A 29 0.70 45.37 29.24
N TYR A 30 1.05 45.30 27.95
CA TYR A 30 0.88 44.10 27.10
C TYR A 30 1.63 42.84 27.54
N ILE A 31 2.64 42.96 28.41
CA ILE A 31 3.43 41.80 28.87
C ILE A 31 2.61 40.90 29.81
N ILE A 32 1.74 41.50 30.62
CA ILE A 32 0.93 40.78 31.61
C ILE A 32 -0.10 39.83 30.96
N PRO A 33 -0.94 40.26 30.00
CA PRO A 33 -1.89 39.36 29.36
C PRO A 33 -1.19 38.29 28.49
N CYS A 34 -0.09 38.63 27.81
CA CYS A 34 0.68 37.64 27.05
C CYS A 34 1.28 36.55 27.96
N GLY A 35 1.77 36.92 29.15
CA GLY A 35 2.26 35.96 30.14
C GLY A 35 1.17 35.01 30.64
N ILE A 36 -0.05 35.52 30.88
CA ILE A 36 -1.18 34.71 31.33
C ILE A 36 -1.63 33.73 30.24
N ILE A 37 -1.68 34.15 28.97
CA ILE A 37 -2.02 33.28 27.84
C ILE A 37 -0.99 32.15 27.70
N LEU A 38 0.30 32.45 27.82
CA LEU A 38 1.38 31.44 27.80
C LEU A 38 1.22 30.43 28.95
N LEU A 39 0.97 30.91 30.16
CA LEU A 39 0.82 30.05 31.34
C LEU A 39 -0.42 29.15 31.25
N CYS A 40 -1.53 29.67 30.72
CA CYS A 40 -2.73 28.87 30.44
C CYS A 40 -2.50 27.84 29.33
N SER A 41 -1.71 28.16 28.29
CA SER A 41 -1.40 27.22 27.21
C SER A 41 -0.53 26.05 27.69
N VAL A 42 0.43 26.31 28.60
CA VAL A 42 1.27 25.26 29.19
C VAL A 42 0.44 24.32 30.06
N VAL A 43 -0.47 24.86 30.88
CA VAL A 43 -1.36 24.04 31.72
C VAL A 43 -2.34 23.22 30.85
N ALA A 44 -2.85 23.78 29.76
CA ALA A 44 -3.70 23.03 28.83
C ALA A 44 -2.92 21.89 28.15
N CYS A 45 -1.67 22.12 27.73
CA CYS A 45 -0.82 21.08 27.14
C CYS A 45 -0.46 19.96 28.13
N THR A 46 -0.19 20.27 29.41
CA THR A 46 0.11 19.23 30.40
C THR A 46 -1.13 18.46 30.86
N SER A 47 -2.31 19.10 30.83
CA SER A 47 -3.58 18.47 31.20
C SER A 47 -4.15 17.54 30.12
N TRP A 48 -3.66 17.64 28.88
CA TRP A 48 -4.09 16.81 27.73
C TRP A 48 -3.17 15.61 27.49
N ILE A 49 -2.07 15.51 28.22
CA ILE A 49 -1.32 14.26 28.34
C ILE A 49 -2.04 13.41 29.39
N THR A 50 -3.19 12.85 29.03
CA THR A 50 -3.62 11.62 29.69
C THR A 50 -2.55 10.58 29.35
N PRO A 51 -1.79 10.03 30.33
CA PRO A 51 -1.01 8.85 30.05
C PRO A 51 -1.98 7.81 29.50
N SER A 52 -1.68 7.30 28.30
CA SER A 52 -2.42 6.17 27.77
C SER A 52 -2.32 5.08 28.82
N ASN A 53 -3.44 4.71 29.45
CA ASN A 53 -3.54 3.50 30.26
C ASN A 53 -3.52 2.31 29.28
N ASN A 54 -2.42 2.15 28.55
CA ASN A 54 -2.09 0.88 27.95
C ASN A 54 -1.55 0.07 29.12
N SER A 55 -2.29 -0.94 29.57
CA SER A 55 -1.72 -1.95 30.45
C SER A 55 -0.38 -2.40 29.84
N PRO A 56 0.72 -2.46 30.62
CA PRO A 56 1.99 -2.91 30.10
C PRO A 56 1.77 -4.29 29.49
N VAL A 57 2.20 -4.44 28.23
CA VAL A 57 2.15 -5.70 27.47
C VAL A 57 2.70 -6.80 28.37
N SER A 58 1.95 -7.91 28.48
CA SER A 58 2.43 -9.05 29.24
C SER A 58 3.78 -9.49 28.67
N GLU A 59 4.74 -9.84 29.52
CA GLU A 59 6.04 -10.34 29.05
C GLU A 59 5.87 -11.53 28.09
N GLU A 60 4.83 -12.34 28.30
CA GLU A 60 4.42 -13.42 27.39
C GLU A 60 4.03 -12.92 25.99
N GLN A 61 3.28 -11.83 25.89
CA GLN A 61 2.89 -11.21 24.61
C GLN A 61 4.11 -10.60 23.91
N ARG A 62 5.01 -9.95 24.66
CA ARG A 62 6.26 -9.43 24.11
C ARG A 62 7.13 -10.53 23.54
N ILE A 63 7.29 -11.64 24.26
CA ILE A 63 8.06 -12.81 23.80
C ILE A 63 7.41 -13.43 22.56
N ALA A 64 6.07 -13.55 22.52
CA ALA A 64 5.36 -14.05 21.34
C ALA A 64 5.63 -13.19 20.09
N ILE A 65 5.53 -11.86 20.22
CA ILE A 65 5.85 -10.91 19.13
C ILE A 65 7.29 -11.09 18.64
N LEU A 66 8.26 -11.12 19.55
CA LEU A 66 9.68 -11.27 19.22
C LEU A 66 9.99 -12.59 18.51
N ASN A 67 9.28 -13.66 18.87
CA ASN A 67 9.47 -14.97 18.23
C ASN A 67 8.96 -15.00 16.78
N GLU A 68 7.88 -14.28 16.45
CA GLU A 68 7.30 -14.26 15.09
C GLU A 68 8.06 -13.35 14.11
N GLN A 69 8.64 -12.25 14.60
CA GLN A 69 9.35 -11.25 13.79
C GLN A 69 10.36 -11.82 12.76
N PRO A 70 11.31 -12.71 13.12
CA PRO A 70 12.30 -13.21 12.17
C PRO A 70 11.68 -14.00 11.01
N TYR A 71 10.60 -14.74 11.28
CA TYR A 71 9.89 -15.52 10.26
C TYR A 71 9.16 -14.60 9.27
N PHE A 72 8.44 -13.59 9.78
CA PHE A 72 7.79 -12.62 8.92
C PHE A 72 8.79 -11.80 8.10
N ILE A 73 9.89 -11.33 8.70
CA ILE A 73 10.91 -10.54 7.98
C ILE A 73 11.53 -11.37 6.84
N THR A 74 11.86 -12.63 7.12
CA THR A 74 12.44 -13.54 6.12
C THR A 74 11.46 -13.77 4.98
N TRP A 75 10.22 -14.13 5.29
CA TRP A 75 9.16 -14.33 4.31
C TRP A 75 8.89 -13.06 3.48
N TYR A 76 8.78 -11.91 4.13
CA TYR A 76 8.45 -10.66 3.45
C TYR A 76 9.55 -10.22 2.48
N ASN A 77 10.83 -10.46 2.82
CA ASN A 77 11.93 -10.18 1.91
C ASN A 77 11.92 -11.11 0.68
N GLN A 78 11.61 -12.39 0.86
CA GLN A 78 11.41 -13.30 -0.27
C GLN A 78 10.21 -12.87 -1.13
N HIS A 79 9.13 -12.45 -0.48
CA HIS A 79 7.92 -12.00 -1.16
C HIS A 79 8.15 -10.73 -2.02
N LYS A 80 9.03 -9.82 -1.60
CA LYS A 80 9.43 -8.67 -2.44
C LYS A 80 10.05 -9.11 -3.76
N GLU A 81 10.88 -10.15 -3.76
CA GLU A 81 11.45 -10.69 -4.99
C GLU A 81 10.38 -11.32 -5.90
N THR A 82 9.36 -11.96 -5.31
CA THR A 82 8.17 -12.41 -6.04
C THR A 82 7.48 -11.23 -6.73
N ILE A 83 7.24 -10.13 -6.01
CA ILE A 83 6.63 -8.92 -6.59
C ILE A 83 7.50 -8.33 -7.71
N ASN A 84 8.81 -8.23 -7.50
CA ASN A 84 9.74 -7.73 -8.52
C ASN A 84 9.69 -8.57 -9.81
N LYS A 85 9.56 -9.90 -9.67
CA LYS A 85 9.45 -10.79 -10.82
C LYS A 85 8.12 -10.61 -11.57
N LEU A 86 7.01 -10.42 -10.83
CA LEU A 86 5.70 -10.11 -11.42
C LEU A 86 5.71 -8.79 -12.18
N ASP A 87 6.34 -7.75 -11.61
CA ASP A 87 6.49 -6.45 -12.27
C ASP A 87 7.29 -6.57 -13.58
N ARG A 88 8.36 -7.38 -13.60
CA ARG A 88 9.11 -7.67 -14.83
C ARG A 88 8.26 -8.35 -15.88
N PHE A 89 7.41 -9.33 -15.52
CA PHE A 89 6.52 -9.96 -16.49
C PHE A 89 5.52 -8.98 -17.08
N CYS A 90 4.89 -8.15 -16.23
CA CYS A 90 3.97 -7.11 -16.66
C CYS A 90 4.67 -6.09 -17.59
N THR A 91 5.86 -5.63 -17.22
CA THR A 91 6.68 -4.70 -18.01
C THR A 91 7.06 -5.30 -19.36
N ASN A 92 7.50 -6.57 -19.38
CA ASN A 92 7.87 -7.27 -20.60
C ASN A 92 6.68 -7.45 -21.55
N TYR A 93 5.50 -7.79 -21.02
CA TYR A 93 4.27 -7.85 -21.79
C TYR A 93 4.01 -6.50 -22.50
N HIS A 94 3.97 -5.41 -21.75
CA HIS A 94 3.70 -4.08 -22.32
C HIS A 94 4.75 -3.66 -23.33
N LYS A 95 6.03 -3.96 -23.08
CA LYS A 95 7.12 -3.69 -24.01
C LYS A 95 6.91 -4.42 -25.34
N ILE A 96 6.59 -5.72 -25.30
CA ILE A 96 6.34 -6.51 -26.52
C ILE A 96 5.16 -5.93 -27.31
N ILE A 97 4.03 -5.64 -26.65
CA ILE A 97 2.86 -5.05 -27.31
C ILE A 97 3.17 -3.67 -27.89
N ALA A 98 3.95 -2.83 -27.20
CA ALA A 98 4.35 -1.52 -27.68
C ALA A 98 5.29 -1.61 -28.91
N GLU A 99 6.27 -2.51 -28.89
CA GLU A 99 7.17 -2.76 -30.02
C GLU A 99 6.40 -3.29 -31.24
N TYR A 100 5.41 -4.18 -31.02
CA TYR A 100 4.51 -4.65 -32.08
C TYR A 100 3.66 -3.51 -32.65
N LYS A 101 3.06 -2.70 -31.78
CA LYS A 101 2.27 -1.51 -32.18
C LYS A 101 3.08 -0.55 -33.06
N ASN A 102 4.35 -0.33 -32.71
CA ASN A 102 5.25 0.61 -33.40
C ASN A 102 6.00 -0.02 -34.59
N ASP A 103 5.59 -1.20 -35.08
CA ASP A 103 6.20 -1.89 -36.22
C ASP A 103 7.71 -2.19 -36.03
N THR A 104 8.17 -2.23 -34.77
CA THR A 104 9.56 -2.53 -34.44
C THR A 104 9.85 -4.03 -34.53
N ILE A 105 8.82 -4.86 -34.34
CA ILE A 105 8.90 -6.32 -34.44
C ILE A 105 7.74 -6.85 -35.30
N SER A 106 7.96 -7.97 -35.98
CA SER A 106 6.94 -8.64 -36.80
C SER A 106 5.91 -9.36 -35.93
N THR A 107 4.79 -9.76 -36.53
CA THR A 107 3.79 -10.64 -35.87
C THR A 107 4.42 -11.94 -35.36
N ASP A 108 5.30 -12.56 -36.14
CA ASP A 108 5.97 -13.81 -35.75
C ASP A 108 6.92 -13.62 -34.57
N GLU A 109 7.71 -12.54 -34.57
CA GLU A 109 8.58 -12.24 -33.45
C GLU A 109 7.78 -11.88 -32.19
N THR A 110 6.64 -11.19 -32.36
CA THR A 110 5.71 -10.88 -31.26
C THR A 110 5.16 -12.16 -30.63
N ILE A 111 4.66 -13.09 -31.44
CA ILE A 111 4.15 -14.39 -30.97
C ILE A 111 5.25 -15.16 -30.23
N ASN A 112 6.45 -15.26 -30.81
CA ASN A 112 7.57 -15.98 -30.18
C ASN A 112 7.95 -15.39 -28.82
N ARG A 113 8.01 -14.06 -28.70
CA ARG A 113 8.36 -13.39 -27.44
C ARG A 113 7.26 -13.50 -26.39
N LEU A 114 5.99 -13.40 -26.79
CA LEU A 114 4.87 -13.64 -25.89
C LEU A 114 4.82 -15.10 -25.43
N GLN A 115 5.12 -16.07 -26.31
CA GLN A 115 5.18 -17.48 -25.95
C GLN A 115 6.24 -17.73 -24.86
N ARG A 116 7.45 -17.19 -25.02
CA ARG A 116 8.49 -17.27 -23.99
C ARG A 116 8.04 -16.65 -22.66
N LEU A 117 7.42 -15.47 -22.72
CA LEU A 117 6.86 -14.81 -21.54
C LEU A 117 5.78 -15.66 -20.86
N TYR A 118 4.90 -16.28 -21.65
CA TYR A 118 3.87 -17.18 -21.15
C TYR A 118 4.47 -18.41 -20.47
N ASP A 119 5.44 -19.06 -21.08
CA ASP A 119 6.08 -20.26 -20.52
C ASP A 119 6.80 -19.94 -19.20
N GLU A 120 7.55 -18.84 -19.15
CA GLU A 120 8.24 -18.36 -17.94
C GLU A 120 7.26 -17.97 -16.82
N SER A 121 6.20 -17.24 -17.16
CA SER A 121 5.16 -16.82 -16.21
C SER A 121 4.36 -18.02 -15.71
N ASN A 122 4.05 -19.00 -16.56
CA ASN A 122 3.31 -20.20 -16.18
C ASN A 122 4.14 -21.08 -15.25
N SER A 123 5.43 -21.28 -15.55
CA SER A 123 6.35 -21.96 -14.65
C SER A 123 6.43 -21.26 -13.29
N PHE A 124 6.45 -19.92 -13.29
CA PHE A 124 6.41 -19.16 -12.04
C PHE A 124 5.09 -19.32 -11.27
N ASN A 125 3.94 -19.31 -11.94
CA ASN A 125 2.63 -19.55 -11.32
C ASN A 125 2.59 -20.88 -10.57
N GLN A 126 3.19 -21.93 -11.15
CA GLN A 126 3.29 -23.24 -10.50
C GLN A 126 4.05 -23.14 -9.18
N THR A 127 5.17 -22.39 -9.14
CA THR A 127 5.93 -22.18 -7.90
C THR A 127 5.15 -21.44 -6.81
N LEU A 128 4.16 -20.62 -7.18
CA LEU A 128 3.33 -19.89 -6.22
C LEU A 128 2.19 -20.74 -5.63
N THR A 129 1.79 -21.81 -6.31
CA THR A 129 0.62 -22.62 -5.92
C THR A 129 0.85 -23.25 -4.55
N ASP A 130 2.05 -23.77 -4.30
CA ASP A 130 2.38 -24.50 -3.08
C ASP A 130 2.94 -23.62 -1.94
N LEU A 131 3.06 -22.30 -2.15
CA LEU A 131 3.59 -21.39 -1.13
C LEU A 131 2.65 -21.29 0.08
N LEU A 132 3.15 -21.57 1.27
CA LEU A 132 2.39 -21.36 2.51
C LEU A 132 3.01 -20.22 3.32
N PRO A 133 2.20 -19.51 4.12
CA PRO A 133 2.73 -18.66 5.18
C PRO A 133 3.64 -19.46 6.13
N PRO A 134 4.62 -18.81 6.78
CA PRO A 134 5.42 -19.46 7.82
C PRO A 134 4.51 -20.02 8.92
N ALA A 135 4.73 -21.28 9.30
CA ALA A 135 3.88 -21.99 10.26
C ALA A 135 4.05 -21.47 11.70
N GLU A 136 5.14 -20.73 11.94
CA GLU A 136 5.48 -20.14 13.23
C GLU A 136 4.72 -18.83 13.51
N LEU A 137 3.98 -18.30 12.55
CA LEU A 137 3.12 -17.14 12.76
C LEU A 137 1.89 -17.51 13.59
N SER A 138 1.40 -16.55 14.37
CA SER A 138 0.08 -16.64 15.01
C SER A 138 -1.02 -16.81 13.96
N ALA A 139 -2.16 -17.36 14.36
CA ALA A 139 -3.28 -17.61 13.45
C ALA A 139 -3.71 -16.34 12.68
N ASP A 140 -3.77 -15.19 13.34
CA ASP A 140 -4.14 -13.92 12.72
C ASP A 140 -3.12 -13.49 11.65
N ASN A 141 -1.82 -13.51 12.00
CA ASN A 141 -0.76 -13.15 11.07
C ASN A 141 -0.63 -14.16 9.92
N TYR A 142 -0.88 -15.44 10.19
CA TYR A 142 -0.91 -16.49 9.19
C TYR A 142 -2.01 -16.22 8.15
N THR A 143 -3.23 -15.89 8.60
CA THR A 143 -4.35 -15.56 7.71
C THR A 143 -4.04 -14.33 6.85
N LEU A 144 -3.50 -13.26 7.43
CA LEU A 144 -3.13 -12.05 6.68
C LEU A 144 -2.06 -12.35 5.63
N VAL A 145 -1.03 -13.14 5.97
CA VAL A 145 0.01 -13.55 5.03
C VAL A 145 -0.56 -14.46 3.92
N TYR A 146 -1.50 -15.33 4.26
CA TYR A 146 -2.19 -16.17 3.29
C TYR A 146 -2.98 -15.33 2.28
N GLU A 147 -3.70 -14.31 2.74
CA GLU A 147 -4.43 -13.37 1.87
C GLU A 147 -3.48 -12.62 0.91
N VAL A 148 -2.29 -12.22 1.38
CA VAL A 148 -1.26 -11.62 0.51
C VAL A 148 -0.82 -12.59 -0.59
N LEU A 149 -0.62 -13.87 -0.25
CA LEU A 149 -0.27 -14.92 -1.23
C LEU A 149 -1.40 -15.15 -2.23
N GLU A 150 -2.66 -15.21 -1.80
CA GLU A 150 -3.83 -15.37 -2.68
C GLU A 150 -3.97 -14.22 -3.69
N LYS A 151 -3.83 -12.99 -3.23
CA LYS A 151 -3.83 -11.80 -4.11
C LYS A 151 -2.69 -11.87 -5.13
N THR A 152 -1.52 -12.32 -4.70
CA THR A 152 -0.34 -12.46 -5.54
C THR A 152 -0.51 -13.57 -6.58
N ARG A 153 -1.08 -14.72 -6.21
CA ARG A 153 -1.44 -15.81 -7.13
C ARG A 153 -2.41 -15.34 -8.18
N THR A 154 -3.47 -14.65 -7.77
CA THR A 154 -4.49 -14.09 -8.67
C THR A 154 -3.86 -13.12 -9.67
N TYR A 155 -3.01 -12.21 -9.19
CA TYR A 155 -2.29 -11.27 -10.04
C TYR A 155 -1.40 -11.98 -11.07
N SER A 156 -0.63 -12.99 -10.62
CA SER A 156 0.25 -13.79 -11.47
C SER A 156 -0.52 -14.58 -12.53
N TYR A 157 -1.65 -15.18 -12.15
CA TYR A 157 -2.56 -15.87 -13.05
C TYR A 157 -3.09 -14.93 -14.15
N LYS A 158 -3.54 -13.73 -13.77
CA LYS A 158 -4.06 -12.72 -14.72
C LYS A 158 -3.03 -12.27 -15.76
N ILE A 159 -1.76 -12.12 -15.38
CA ILE A 159 -0.67 -11.87 -16.34
C ILE A 159 -0.56 -13.01 -17.35
N ASN A 160 -0.57 -14.24 -16.85
CA ASN A 160 -0.38 -15.43 -17.69
C ASN A 160 -1.56 -15.62 -18.67
N GLU A 161 -2.80 -15.49 -18.20
CA GLU A 161 -4.00 -15.58 -19.03
C GLU A 161 -4.07 -14.47 -20.08
N THR A 162 -3.76 -13.23 -19.69
CA THR A 162 -3.69 -12.10 -20.64
C THR A 162 -2.67 -12.37 -21.75
N THR A 163 -1.52 -12.93 -21.39
CA THR A 163 -0.47 -13.29 -22.34
C THR A 163 -0.94 -14.42 -23.26
N ARG A 164 -1.55 -15.47 -22.72
CA ARG A 164 -2.13 -16.60 -23.49
C ARG A 164 -3.16 -16.13 -24.50
N GLN A 165 -4.15 -15.35 -24.07
CA GLN A 165 -5.20 -14.83 -24.96
C GLN A 165 -4.65 -13.90 -26.04
N SER A 166 -3.60 -13.13 -25.73
CA SER A 166 -2.92 -12.27 -26.71
C SER A 166 -2.24 -13.09 -27.80
N ILE A 167 -1.58 -14.20 -27.42
CA ILE A 167 -0.99 -15.15 -28.37
C ILE A 167 -2.08 -15.75 -29.27
N GLU A 168 -3.19 -16.19 -28.68
CA GLU A 168 -4.31 -16.79 -29.43
C GLU A 168 -4.89 -15.85 -30.48
N ILE A 169 -5.11 -14.57 -30.13
CA ILE A 169 -5.56 -13.56 -31.10
C ILE A 169 -4.53 -13.33 -32.21
N LEU A 170 -3.23 -13.27 -31.90
CA LEU A 170 -2.21 -13.06 -32.92
C LEU A 170 -2.12 -14.25 -33.88
N ILE A 171 -2.15 -15.48 -33.36
CA ILE A 171 -2.12 -16.70 -34.17
C ILE A 171 -3.38 -16.79 -35.05
N ALA A 172 -4.55 -16.56 -34.47
CA ALA A 172 -5.82 -16.66 -35.20
C ALA A 172 -5.92 -15.69 -36.37
N ASN A 173 -5.23 -14.54 -36.30
CA ASN A 173 -5.26 -13.50 -37.33
C ASN A 173 -4.01 -13.45 -38.22
N LYS A 174 -2.99 -14.29 -37.97
CA LYS A 174 -1.69 -14.24 -38.67
C LYS A 174 -1.81 -14.38 -40.20
N ASN A 175 -2.68 -15.28 -40.67
CA ASN A 175 -2.86 -15.57 -42.09
C ASN A 175 -4.14 -14.94 -42.67
N ASN A 176 -4.88 -14.20 -41.86
CA ASN A 176 -6.08 -13.52 -42.31
C ASN A 176 -5.71 -12.09 -42.73
N ASP A 177 -6.36 -11.55 -43.75
CA ASP A 177 -6.18 -10.15 -44.19
C ASP A 177 -6.89 -9.17 -43.24
N VAL A 178 -6.67 -9.34 -41.94
CA VAL A 178 -7.28 -8.53 -40.88
C VAL A 178 -6.40 -7.32 -40.62
N ASP A 179 -7.01 -6.14 -40.70
CA ASP A 179 -6.31 -4.88 -40.44
C ASP A 179 -5.65 -4.89 -39.05
N LYS A 180 -4.37 -4.49 -39.02
CA LYS A 180 -3.55 -4.45 -37.80
C LYS A 180 -4.20 -3.63 -36.69
N LYS A 181 -4.91 -2.55 -37.04
CA LYS A 181 -5.64 -1.72 -36.06
C LYS A 181 -6.70 -2.53 -35.30
N THR A 182 -7.36 -3.46 -35.97
CA THR A 182 -8.35 -4.36 -35.37
C THR A 182 -7.68 -5.33 -34.41
N ILE A 183 -6.54 -5.90 -34.79
CA ILE A 183 -5.73 -6.78 -33.92
C ILE A 183 -5.30 -6.03 -32.65
N LEU A 184 -4.74 -4.81 -32.80
CA LEU A 184 -4.33 -3.99 -31.67
C LEU A 184 -5.49 -3.61 -30.75
N ASN A 185 -6.68 -3.32 -31.31
CA ASN A 185 -7.87 -3.07 -30.51
C ASN A 185 -8.29 -4.30 -29.70
N ASN A 186 -8.21 -5.49 -30.29
CA ASN A 186 -8.50 -6.75 -29.60
C ASN A 186 -7.49 -7.01 -28.46
N LEU A 187 -6.19 -6.76 -28.68
CA LEU A 187 -5.16 -6.88 -27.66
C LEU A 187 -5.39 -5.92 -26.48
N ASN A 188 -5.74 -4.66 -26.77
CA ASN A 188 -6.09 -3.69 -25.73
C ASN A 188 -7.34 -4.12 -24.96
N ARG A 189 -8.34 -4.68 -25.63
CA ARG A 189 -9.56 -5.18 -24.99
C ARG A 189 -9.28 -6.39 -24.10
N ILE A 190 -8.43 -7.32 -24.55
CA ILE A 190 -7.97 -8.45 -23.72
C ILE A 190 -7.33 -7.91 -22.45
N TYR A 191 -6.37 -6.99 -22.58
CA TYR A 191 -5.71 -6.44 -21.40
C TYR A 191 -6.69 -5.69 -20.48
N ALA A 192 -7.67 -4.97 -21.03
CA ALA A 192 -8.66 -4.26 -20.22
C ALA A 192 -9.61 -5.19 -19.43
N ILE A 193 -9.85 -6.41 -19.92
CA ILE A 193 -10.77 -7.38 -19.30
C ILE A 193 -10.02 -8.36 -18.41
N GLU A 194 -8.91 -8.91 -18.92
CA GLU A 194 -8.16 -9.99 -18.30
C GLU A 194 -6.88 -9.53 -17.59
N GLY A 195 -6.41 -8.32 -17.91
CA GLY A 195 -5.18 -7.78 -17.34
C GLY A 195 -5.23 -7.75 -15.82
N PRO A 196 -4.08 -7.93 -15.16
CA PRO A 196 -4.03 -7.84 -13.70
C PRO A 196 -4.40 -6.42 -13.24
N ILE A 197 -5.29 -6.33 -12.26
CA ILE A 197 -5.51 -5.09 -11.50
C ILE A 197 -4.35 -4.88 -10.52
N ILE A 198 -4.19 -3.66 -10.00
CA ILE A 198 -3.15 -3.31 -9.02
C ILE A 198 -3.07 -4.37 -7.90
N LEU A 199 -1.86 -4.89 -7.63
CA LEU A 199 -1.61 -5.80 -6.52
C LEU A 199 -1.66 -5.02 -5.20
N ASP A 200 -2.84 -4.94 -4.59
CA ASP A 200 -3.03 -4.23 -3.32
C ASP A 200 -2.94 -5.18 -2.12
N ILE A 201 -1.74 -5.23 -1.52
CA ILE A 201 -1.41 -6.03 -0.33
C ILE A 201 -1.07 -5.16 0.88
N ASN A 202 -1.19 -3.83 0.74
CA ASN A 202 -0.64 -2.89 1.71
C ASN A 202 -1.35 -2.98 3.06
N ASN A 203 -2.66 -3.19 3.03
CA ASN A 203 -3.48 -3.30 4.22
C ASN A 203 -3.05 -4.51 5.07
N GLU A 204 -2.96 -5.70 4.46
CA GLU A 204 -2.62 -6.93 5.18
C GLU A 204 -1.18 -6.85 5.71
N VAL A 205 -0.23 -6.38 4.90
CA VAL A 205 1.17 -6.20 5.31
C VAL A 205 1.28 -5.17 6.45
N ALA A 206 0.52 -4.08 6.42
CA ALA A 206 0.52 -3.09 7.48
C ALA A 206 -0.05 -3.65 8.78
N GLN A 207 -1.12 -4.45 8.72
CA GLN A 207 -1.69 -5.12 9.88
C GLN A 207 -0.70 -6.10 10.51
N VAL A 208 -0.01 -6.94 9.72
CA VAL A 208 1.03 -7.84 10.27
C VAL A 208 2.15 -7.04 10.93
N LYS A 209 2.61 -5.95 10.31
CA LYS A 209 3.63 -5.07 10.92
C LYS A 209 3.16 -4.46 12.24
N ASN A 210 1.91 -4.03 12.31
CA ASN A 210 1.33 -3.47 13.54
C ASN A 210 1.24 -4.55 14.64
N ASN A 211 0.80 -5.76 14.29
CA ASN A 211 0.72 -6.89 15.23
C ASN A 211 2.10 -7.29 15.77
N LEU A 212 3.14 -7.14 14.95
CA LEU A 212 4.52 -7.46 15.30
C LEU A 212 5.31 -6.27 15.89
N THR A 213 4.66 -5.14 16.13
CA THR A 213 5.29 -3.98 16.78
C THR A 213 5.12 -4.08 18.28
N ILE A 214 6.21 -3.93 19.05
CA ILE A 214 6.16 -3.94 20.52
C ILE A 214 5.45 -2.65 20.97
N PRO A 215 4.32 -2.73 21.68
CA PRO A 215 3.66 -1.55 22.24
C PRO A 215 4.53 -0.86 23.29
N GLU A 216 4.57 0.48 23.24
CA GLU A 216 5.24 1.35 24.23
C GLU A 216 4.60 1.27 25.62
#